data_AF-A0A537W5F1-F1
#
_entry.id   AF-A0A537W5F1-F1
#
_cell.length_a   1.000
_cell.length_b   1.000
_cell.length_c   1.000
_cell.angle_alpha   90.00
_cell.angle_beta   90.00
_cell.angle_gamma   90.00
#
_symmetry.space_group_name_H-M   'P 1'
#
loop_
_entity.id
_entity.type
_entity.pdbx_description
1 polymer ?
#
loop_
_entity_poly.entity_id
_entity_poly.type
_entity_poly.pdbx_seq_one_letter_code
_entity_poly.pdbx_strand_id
1 'polypeptide(L)' 'MKTAVSIPDTLFRRAEKLAQRLGKSRSQIYREALAEYVDRREPGAVTVALDEVVAELGPDVDEWVAEAARSALERSEW' A
#
# COMPACT_ATOMS: atom_id res chain seq x y z
N MET A 1 14.65 3.72 3.10
CA MET A 1 15.89 3.23 2.43
C MET A 1 16.19 4.09 1.18
N LYS A 2 17.46 4.30 0.80
CA LYS A 2 17.83 4.96 -0.48
C LYS A 2 18.43 3.91 -1.41
N THR A 3 17.86 3.78 -2.61
CA THR A 3 18.29 2.80 -3.61
C THR A 3 18.49 3.51 -4.94
N ALA A 4 19.59 3.24 -5.63
CA ALA A 4 19.82 3.70 -6.98
C ALA A 4 19.26 2.69 -7.98
N VAL A 5 18.49 3.17 -8.97
CA VAL A 5 17.91 2.34 -10.03
C VAL A 5 18.29 2.91 -11.39
N SER A 6 18.51 2.04 -12.36
CA SER A 6 18.72 2.45 -13.76
C SER A 6 17.37 2.53 -14.46
N ILE A 7 17.08 3.65 -15.11
CA ILE A 7 15.88 3.85 -15.93
C ILE A 7 16.25 4.47 -17.28
N PRO A 8 15.45 4.24 -18.34
CA PRO A 8 15.67 4.90 -19.63
C PRO A 8 15.63 6.43 -19.49
N ASP A 9 16.55 7.12 -20.15
CA ASP A 9 16.66 8.59 -20.09
C ASP A 9 15.36 9.28 -20.56
N THR A 10 14.68 8.71 -21.55
CA THR A 10 13.38 9.20 -22.02
C THR A 10 12.31 9.17 -20.93
N LEU A 11 12.30 8.13 -20.09
CA LEU A 11 11.38 8.00 -18.96
C LEU A 11 11.74 9.00 -17.86
N PHE A 12 13.03 9.11 -17.54
CA PHE A 12 13.53 10.11 -16.59
C PHE A 12 13.07 11.52 -16.97
N ARG A 13 13.32 11.97 -18.22
CA ARG A 13 12.91 13.30 -18.68
C ARG A 13 11.40 13.52 -18.62
N ARG A 14 10.59 12.48 -18.86
CA ARG A 14 9.12 12.58 -18.75
C ARG A 14 8.68 12.75 -17.28
N ALA A 15 9.31 12.02 -16.37
CA ALA A 15 9.07 12.16 -14.93
C ALA A 15 9.47 13.55 -14.42
N GLU A 16 10.59 14.12 -14.90
CA GLU A 16 11.01 15.49 -14.55
C GLU A 16 9.96 16.54 -14.94
N LYS A 17 9.45 16.46 -16.16
CA LYS A 17 8.41 17.38 -16.65
C LYS A 17 7.13 17.25 -15.83
N LEU A 18 6.78 16.03 -15.43
CA LEU A 18 5.61 15.78 -14.59
C LEU A 18 5.81 16.36 -13.18
N ALA A 19 6.98 16.12 -12.57
CA ALA A 19 7.35 16.66 -11.27
C ALA A 19 7.22 18.19 -11.24
N GLN A 20 7.79 18.88 -12.24
CA GLN A 20 7.69 20.33 -12.39
C GLN A 20 6.24 20.80 -12.51
N ARG A 21 5.44 20.16 -13.37
CA ARG A 21 4.03 20.53 -13.57
C ARG A 21 3.19 20.35 -12.32
N LEU A 22 3.50 19.36 -11.48
CA LEU A 22 2.77 19.07 -10.26
C LEU A 22 3.36 19.76 -9.01
N GLY A 23 4.46 20.51 -9.15
CA GLY A 23 5.16 21.10 -8.00
C GLY A 23 5.72 20.06 -7.03
N LYS A 24 5.96 18.82 -7.49
CA LYS A 24 6.45 17.71 -6.67
C LYS A 24 7.94 17.51 -6.86
N SER A 25 8.60 16.96 -5.85
CA SER A 25 9.97 16.49 -6.00
C SER A 25 10.02 15.24 -6.89
N ARG A 26 11.16 15.02 -7.54
CA ARG A 26 11.42 13.86 -8.39
C ARG A 26 11.25 12.55 -7.63
N SER A 27 11.82 12.50 -6.43
CA SER A 27 11.73 11.33 -5.54
C SER A 27 10.29 11.05 -5.12
N GLN A 28 9.45 12.08 -4.96
CA GLN A 28 8.03 11.89 -4.68
C GLN A 28 7.30 11.23 -5.85
N ILE A 29 7.53 11.67 -7.10
CA ILE A 29 6.95 11.02 -8.29
C ILE A 29 7.30 9.53 -8.34
N TYR A 30 8.57 9.19 -8.11
CA TYR A 30 9.00 7.78 -8.14
C TYR A 30 8.41 6.96 -7.01
N ARG A 31 8.31 7.52 -5.78
CA ARG A 31 7.67 6.82 -4.66
C ARG A 31 6.20 6.54 -4.91
N GLU A 32 5.45 7.55 -5.37
CA GLU A 32 4.02 7.41 -5.65
C GLU A 32 3.77 6.38 -6.78
N ALA A 33 4.55 6.45 -7.85
CA ALA A 33 4.44 5.49 -8.96
C ALA A 33 4.78 4.06 -8.53
N LEU A 34 5.77 3.87 -7.66
CA LEU A 34 6.15 2.54 -7.17
C LEU A 34 5.07 1.97 -6.24
N ALA A 35 4.55 2.77 -5.32
CA ALA A 35 3.44 2.37 -4.45
C ALA A 35 2.23 1.93 -5.28
N GLU A 36 1.79 2.79 -6.20
CA GLU A 36 0.66 2.48 -7.09
C GLU A 36 0.91 1.23 -7.95
N TYR A 37 2.14 1.00 -8.40
CA TYR A 37 2.49 -0.20 -9.17
C TYR A 37 2.37 -1.48 -8.34
N VAL A 38 2.84 -1.45 -7.10
CA VAL A 38 2.78 -2.56 -6.14
C VAL A 38 1.34 -2.83 -5.74
N ASP A 39 0.61 -1.80 -5.31
CA ASP A 39 -0.79 -1.91 -4.87
C ASP A 39 -1.69 -2.52 -5.94
N ARG A 40 -1.48 -2.15 -7.21
CA ARG A 40 -2.22 -2.72 -8.35
C ARG A 40 -1.93 -4.21 -8.60
N ARG A 41 -0.81 -4.74 -8.09
CA ARG A 41 -0.30 -6.09 -8.39
C ARG A 41 -0.29 -7.02 -7.20
N GLU A 42 -0.53 -6.51 -6.00
CA GLU A 42 -0.77 -7.29 -4.80
C GLU A 42 -2.24 -7.20 -4.39
N PRO A 43 -3.13 -8.00 -5.01
CA PRO A 43 -4.42 -8.29 -4.42
C PRO A 43 -4.17 -8.94 -3.05
N GLY A 44 -4.46 -8.21 -1.98
CA GLY A 44 -4.14 -8.61 -0.62
C GLY A 44 -3.33 -7.59 0.17
N ALA A 45 -2.81 -6.51 -0.45
CA ALA A 45 -2.10 -5.45 0.28
C ALA A 45 -2.96 -4.83 1.40
N VAL A 46 -4.27 -4.69 1.16
CA VAL A 46 -5.23 -4.25 2.18
C VAL A 46 -5.37 -5.29 3.30
N THR A 47 -5.44 -6.58 2.96
CA THR A 47 -5.48 -7.68 3.94
C THR A 47 -4.22 -7.68 4.79
N VAL A 48 -3.04 -7.60 4.17
CA VAL A 48 -1.75 -7.55 4.87
C VAL A 48 -1.66 -6.32 5.77
N ALA A 49 -2.06 -5.13 5.30
CA ALA A 49 -2.08 -3.93 6.12
C ALA A 49 -3.06 -4.04 7.30
N LEU A 50 -4.21 -4.68 7.11
CA LEU A 50 -5.15 -4.96 8.20
C LEU A 50 -4.57 -5.97 9.19
N ASP A 51 -3.91 -7.02 8.71
CA ASP A 51 -3.25 -8.02 9.55
C ASP A 51 -2.14 -7.38 10.40
N GLU A 52 -1.35 -6.47 9.83
CA GLU A 52 -0.31 -5.71 10.56
C GLU A 52 -0.92 -4.83 11.66
N VAL A 53 -2.00 -4.10 11.37
CA VAL A 53 -2.71 -3.28 12.37
C VAL A 53 -3.29 -4.15 13.49
N VAL A 54 -3.90 -5.29 13.15
CA VAL A 54 -4.41 -6.25 14.14
C VAL A 54 -3.29 -6.80 15.00
N ALA A 55 -2.13 -7.11 14.43
CA ALA A 55 -0.96 -7.59 15.16
C ALA A 55 -0.40 -6.53 16.13
N GLU A 56 -0.44 -5.23 15.77
CA GLU A 56 -0.03 -4.13 16.65
C GLU A 56 -0.98 -3.90 17.83
N LEU A 57 -2.29 -4.13 17.64
CA LEU A 57 -3.30 -3.97 18.69
C LEU A 57 -3.22 -5.05 19.78
N GLY A 58 -2.49 -6.14 19.54
CA GLY A 58 -2.24 -7.21 20.52
C GLY A 58 -3.40 -8.20 20.68
N PRO A 59 -3.17 -9.34 21.35
CA PRO A 59 -4.10 -10.49 21.38
C PRO A 59 -5.27 -10.34 22.35
N ASP A 60 -5.49 -9.17 22.96
CA ASP A 60 -6.48 -8.97 24.01
C ASP A 60 -7.90 -8.73 23.44
N VAL A 61 -8.28 -9.57 22.47
CA VAL A 61 -9.64 -9.63 21.95
C VAL A 61 -10.39 -10.66 22.77
N ASP A 62 -11.42 -10.21 23.48
CA ASP A 62 -12.33 -11.10 24.20
C ASP A 62 -12.86 -12.21 23.27
N GLU A 63 -12.83 -13.45 23.72
CA GLU A 63 -13.19 -14.63 22.93
C GLU A 63 -14.62 -14.56 22.37
N TRP A 64 -15.54 -13.91 23.09
CA TRP A 64 -16.89 -13.65 22.63
C TRP A 64 -16.91 -12.67 21.44
N VAL A 65 -16.08 -11.63 21.49
CA VAL A 65 -15.96 -10.64 20.40
C VAL A 65 -15.37 -11.30 19.15
N ALA A 66 -14.38 -12.18 19.30
CA ALA A 66 -13.79 -12.92 18.20
C ALA A 66 -14.80 -13.86 17.52
N GLU A 67 -15.59 -14.60 18.30
CA GLU A 67 -16.64 -15.49 17.77
C GLU A 67 -17.76 -14.72 17.05
N ALA A 68 -18.21 -13.61 17.66
CA ALA A 68 -19.22 -12.75 17.07
C ALA A 68 -18.75 -12.14 15.74
N ALA A 69 -17.50 -11.70 15.66
CA ALA A 69 -16.89 -11.18 14.44
C ALA A 69 -16.80 -12.25 13.34
N ARG A 70 -16.35 -13.47 13.67
CA ARG A 70 -16.28 -14.58 12.70
C ARG A 70 -17.65 -14.92 12.12
N SER A 71 -18.64 -15.10 13.00
CA SER A 71 -20.03 -15.35 12.60
C SER A 71 -20.63 -14.23 11.74
N ALA A 72 -20.22 -12.97 11.95
CA ALA A 72 -20.65 -11.85 11.14
C ALA A 72 -20.00 -11.86 9.76
N LEU A 73 -18.69 -12.14 9.69
CA LEU A 73 -17.94 -12.19 8.43
C LEU A 73 -18.36 -13.36 7.53
N GLU A 74 -18.67 -14.53 8.10
CA GLU A 74 -19.19 -15.68 7.33
C GLU A 74 -20.53 -15.40 6.65
N ARG A 75 -21.30 -14.43 7.16
CA ARG A 75 -22.61 -14.05 6.59
C ARG A 75 -22.53 -12.86 5.64
N SER A 76 -21.36 -12.26 5.47
CA SER A 76 -21.17 -11.17 4.50
C SER A 76 -20.82 -11.72 3.13
N GLU A 77 -21.48 -11.21 2.09
CA GLU A 77 -21.07 -11.46 0.70
C GLU A 77 -19.94 -10.48 0.35
N TRP A 78 -18.80 -11.02 -0.06
CA TRP A 78 -17.60 -10.30 -0.49
C TRP A 78 -17.46 -10.32 -2.01
#